data_AF-A0A0Q4QZ95-F1
#
_entry.id   AF-A0A0Q4QZ95-F1
#
_cell.length_a   1.000
_cell.length_b   1.000
_cell.length_c   1.000
_cell.angle_alpha   90.00
_cell.angle_beta   90.00
_cell.angle_gamma   90.00
#
_symmetry.space_group_name_H-M   'P 1'
#
loop_
_entity.id
_entity.type
_entity.pdbx_description
1 polymer ?
#
loop_
_entity_poly.entity_id
_entity_poly.type
_entity_poly.pdbx_seq_one_letter_code
_entity_poly.pdbx_strand_id
1 'polypeptide(L)'
;MVKLIIRRLPFVIIPALLLSVAVGYVKMQSPPSYKATAEIVITSQETSDNFTSIQGSLKLMDTYNVILKNPLILEQVIAALGLPYSTDQLAAKVSAKSVELSQVIRITVTDGDRKQAASIANTIVSVFRSQSLELFKINNVVLLHKASAEKAVYVNPNPLFYVLLAFVGGLIILLCLWLLLHMMSRKLQTAPEVQAIFAEVPMETTKLASRAEAAIPFYGGWLKRRAAEEAKSRAMRYRHVMERSGKRTLAFGTLDRKGASGNISKQLAQKLAVESKVAWVRFNPNGKLPSTASGKKGYAEWSISPGFYGKIKTAGQQLDYIEVCVVGGGLSMKTSAEELMAQLRDSYEVVIWELPSYVHCSEAQTIAELVDWHTLVIKENRVLAPVAQEWKSRLAATDVQINSIVFIEV
;
A
#
# COMPACT_ATOMS: atom_id res chain seq x y z
N MET A 1 6.81 9.07 -7.96
CA MET A 1 5.54 8.31 -7.76
C MET A 1 5.62 6.88 -8.30
N VAL A 2 5.90 6.65 -9.59
CA VAL A 2 5.91 5.30 -10.21
C VAL A 2 6.86 4.29 -9.54
N LYS A 3 8.08 4.70 -9.17
CA LYS A 3 9.04 3.82 -8.45
C LYS A 3 8.55 3.37 -7.07
N LEU A 4 7.77 4.20 -6.39
CA LEU A 4 7.23 3.88 -5.06
C LEU A 4 6.13 2.81 -5.17
N ILE A 5 5.30 2.91 -6.21
CA ILE A 5 4.21 1.96 -6.53
C ILE A 5 4.80 0.58 -6.84
N ILE A 6 5.82 0.51 -7.71
CA ILE A 6 6.43 -0.77 -8.12
C ILE A 6 7.08 -1.48 -6.92
N ARG A 7 7.71 -0.74 -6.00
CA ARG A 7 8.39 -1.32 -4.81
C ARG A 7 7.40 -1.88 -3.78
N ARG A 8 6.14 -1.45 -3.79
CA ARG A 8 5.09 -1.87 -2.85
C ARG A 8 4.02 -2.75 -3.47
N LEU A 9 4.04 -2.95 -4.78
CA LEU A 9 3.12 -3.82 -5.53
C LEU A 9 3.00 -5.25 -4.98
N PRO A 10 4.06 -5.88 -4.43
CA PRO A 10 3.93 -7.22 -3.82
C PRO A 10 2.94 -7.26 -2.65
N PHE A 11 2.78 -6.18 -1.88
CA PHE A 11 1.82 -6.10 -0.77
C PHE A 11 0.35 -6.08 -1.24
N VAL A 12 0.11 -5.83 -2.53
CA VAL A 12 -1.22 -5.83 -3.16
C VAL A 12 -1.44 -7.14 -3.90
N ILE A 13 -0.45 -7.57 -4.71
CA ILE A 13 -0.58 -8.74 -5.60
C ILE A 13 -0.67 -10.05 -4.80
N ILE A 14 0.19 -10.25 -3.78
CA ILE A 14 0.23 -11.51 -3.02
C ILE A 14 -1.12 -11.79 -2.33
N PRO A 15 -1.71 -10.86 -1.55
CA PRO A 15 -3.03 -11.10 -0.96
C PRO A 15 -4.15 -11.23 -2.00
N ALA A 16 -4.11 -10.49 -3.11
CA ALA A 16 -5.08 -10.68 -4.20
C ALA A 16 -5.03 -12.10 -4.78
N LEU A 17 -3.82 -12.64 -4.98
CA LEU A 17 -3.62 -14.00 -5.49
C LEU A 17 -4.15 -15.04 -4.48
N LEU A 18 -3.83 -14.89 -3.19
CA LEU A 18 -4.30 -15.81 -2.15
C LEU A 18 -5.82 -15.86 -2.04
N LEU A 19 -6.48 -14.70 -2.07
CA LEU A 19 -7.95 -14.61 -2.08
C LEU A 19 -8.54 -15.28 -3.33
N SER A 20 -7.91 -15.11 -4.48
CA SER A 20 -8.36 -15.72 -5.75
C SER A 20 -8.27 -17.24 -5.71
N VAL A 21 -7.18 -17.79 -5.16
CA VAL A 21 -7.01 -19.25 -4.97
C VAL A 21 -8.06 -19.79 -4.01
N ALA A 22 -8.34 -19.09 -2.91
CA ALA A 22 -9.37 -19.48 -1.95
C ALA A 22 -10.76 -19.53 -2.60
N VAL A 23 -11.13 -18.52 -3.39
CA VAL A 23 -12.40 -18.50 -4.14
C VAL A 23 -12.48 -19.64 -5.14
N GLY A 24 -11.38 -19.92 -5.86
CA GLY A 24 -11.30 -21.05 -6.79
C GLY A 24 -11.52 -22.39 -6.10
N TYR A 25 -10.87 -22.60 -4.96
CA TYR A 25 -11.01 -23.81 -4.16
C TYR A 25 -12.45 -24.03 -3.66
N VAL A 26 -13.10 -22.97 -3.18
CA VAL A 26 -14.53 -23.03 -2.76
C VAL A 26 -15.44 -23.33 -3.96
N LYS A 27 -15.16 -22.79 -5.14
CA LYS A 27 -15.96 -23.08 -6.34
C LYS A 27 -15.75 -24.46 -6.92
N MET A 28 -14.55 -25.04 -6.79
CA MET A 28 -14.33 -26.44 -7.14
C MET A 28 -15.11 -27.42 -6.24
N GLN A 29 -15.36 -27.05 -4.98
CA GLN A 29 -16.16 -27.85 -4.05
C GLN A 29 -17.67 -27.60 -4.16
N SER A 30 -18.12 -26.73 -5.07
CA SER A 30 -19.55 -26.51 -5.26
C SER A 30 -20.21 -27.80 -5.78
N PRO A 31 -21.40 -28.16 -5.27
CA PRO A 31 -22.04 -29.42 -5.63
C PRO A 31 -22.30 -29.48 -7.15
N PRO A 32 -22.26 -30.68 -7.75
CA PRO A 32 -22.54 -30.85 -9.15
C PRO A 32 -23.96 -30.35 -9.46
N SER A 33 -24.15 -29.79 -10.65
CA SER A 33 -25.46 -29.35 -11.13
C SER A 33 -25.73 -29.97 -12.49
N TYR A 34 -26.96 -30.42 -12.70
CA TYR A 34 -27.39 -31.16 -13.88
C TYR A 34 -28.62 -30.52 -14.49
N LYS A 35 -28.62 -30.40 -15.82
CA LYS A 35 -29.75 -29.91 -16.60
C LYS A 35 -30.48 -31.08 -17.26
N ALA A 36 -31.74 -31.27 -16.91
CA ALA A 36 -32.64 -32.17 -17.61
C ALA A 36 -33.67 -31.36 -18.41
N THR A 37 -33.99 -31.81 -19.62
CA THR A 37 -34.84 -31.07 -20.55
C THR A 37 -35.98 -31.93 -21.05
N ALA A 38 -37.21 -31.43 -20.93
CA ALA A 38 -38.41 -31.97 -21.58
C ALA A 38 -38.90 -30.99 -22.66
N GLU A 39 -39.47 -31.51 -23.72
CA GLU A 39 -40.01 -30.70 -24.82
C GLU A 39 -41.47 -31.07 -25.09
N ILE A 40 -42.33 -30.06 -25.19
CA ILE A 40 -43.76 -30.20 -25.48
C ILE A 40 -44.13 -29.39 -26.71
N VAL A 41 -45.12 -29.86 -27.47
CA VAL A 41 -45.79 -29.12 -28.54
C VAL A 41 -47.18 -28.73 -28.07
N ILE A 42 -47.56 -27.48 -28.37
CA ILE A 42 -48.89 -26.96 -28.10
C ILE A 42 -49.58 -26.67 -29.43
N THR A 43 -50.66 -27.38 -29.72
CA THR A 43 -51.42 -27.20 -30.97
C THR A 43 -52.80 -26.61 -30.67
N SER A 44 -53.19 -25.56 -31.40
CA SER A 44 -54.54 -24.99 -31.35
C SER A 44 -55.45 -25.71 -32.34
N GLN A 45 -56.67 -26.03 -31.94
CA GLN A 45 -57.61 -26.86 -32.73
C GLN A 45 -58.44 -26.04 -33.75
N GLU A 46 -58.06 -24.80 -34.06
CA GLU A 46 -58.80 -23.98 -35.03
C GLU A 46 -58.33 -24.27 -36.45
N THR A 47 -59.15 -25.00 -37.20
CA THR A 47 -59.08 -25.16 -38.65
C THR A 47 -59.41 -23.83 -39.35
N SER A 48 -58.44 -22.92 -39.42
CA SER A 48 -58.47 -21.82 -40.38
C SER A 48 -57.09 -21.60 -40.98
N ASP A 49 -56.96 -21.87 -42.28
CA ASP A 49 -55.75 -21.75 -43.12
C ASP A 49 -55.34 -20.28 -43.35
N ASN A 50 -55.33 -19.45 -42.30
CA ASN A 50 -54.99 -18.03 -42.38
C ASN A 50 -53.59 -17.78 -41.81
N PHE A 51 -52.68 -17.24 -42.63
CA PHE A 51 -51.30 -16.89 -42.23
C PHE A 51 -51.24 -15.93 -41.01
N THR A 52 -52.29 -15.13 -40.78
CA THR A 52 -52.44 -14.25 -39.62
C THR A 52 -52.69 -14.99 -38.29
N SER A 53 -53.28 -16.18 -38.30
CA SER A 53 -53.49 -16.99 -37.09
C SER A 53 -52.18 -17.60 -36.58
N ILE A 54 -51.26 -17.96 -37.48
CA ILE A 54 -49.95 -18.53 -37.16
C ILE A 54 -49.06 -17.52 -36.39
N GLN A 55 -49.03 -16.24 -36.80
CA GLN A 55 -48.27 -15.21 -36.07
C GLN A 55 -48.86 -14.93 -34.68
N GLY A 56 -50.18 -15.00 -34.52
CA GLY A 56 -50.85 -14.89 -33.23
C GLY A 56 -50.51 -16.04 -32.28
N SER A 57 -50.52 -17.29 -32.79
CA SER A 57 -50.16 -18.48 -32.03
C SER A 57 -48.70 -18.49 -31.57
N LEU A 58 -47.76 -17.96 -32.37
CA LEU A 58 -46.36 -17.81 -31.97
C LEU A 58 -46.19 -16.80 -30.82
N LYS A 59 -47.00 -15.72 -30.79
CA LYS A 59 -46.97 -14.71 -29.72
C LYS A 59 -47.49 -15.23 -28.37
N LEU A 60 -48.34 -16.27 -28.39
CA LEU A 60 -48.86 -16.91 -27.18
C LEU A 60 -47.87 -17.87 -26.51
N MET A 61 -46.79 -18.26 -27.20
CA MET A 61 -45.78 -19.15 -26.64
C MET A 61 -45.07 -18.54 -25.43
N ASP A 62 -44.87 -17.21 -25.42
CA ASP A 62 -44.30 -16.50 -24.27
C ASP A 62 -45.25 -16.50 -23.06
N THR A 63 -46.56 -16.40 -23.30
CA THR A 63 -47.57 -16.55 -22.25
C THR A 63 -47.51 -17.94 -21.62
N TYR A 64 -47.37 -18.99 -22.44
CA TYR A 64 -47.22 -20.35 -21.94
C TYR A 64 -45.91 -20.56 -21.16
N ASN A 65 -44.81 -19.93 -21.57
CA ASN A 65 -43.54 -19.93 -20.82
C ASN A 65 -43.73 -19.38 -19.40
N VAL A 66 -44.54 -18.32 -19.24
CA VAL A 66 -44.86 -17.73 -17.93
C VAL A 66 -45.78 -18.66 -17.11
N ILE A 67 -46.81 -19.23 -17.73
CA ILE A 67 -47.75 -20.13 -17.03
C ILE A 67 -47.04 -21.37 -16.51
N LEU A 68 -46.12 -21.97 -17.28
CA LEU A 68 -45.32 -23.12 -16.84
C LEU A 68 -44.49 -22.87 -15.58
N LYS A 69 -44.21 -21.61 -15.25
CA LYS A 69 -43.51 -21.20 -14.02
C LYS A 69 -44.45 -20.62 -12.96
N ASN A 70 -45.76 -20.67 -13.19
CA ASN A 70 -46.73 -20.14 -12.24
C ASN A 70 -46.65 -20.92 -10.91
N PRO A 71 -46.68 -20.22 -9.76
CA PRO A 71 -46.69 -20.84 -8.43
C PRO A 71 -47.69 -22.00 -8.28
N LEU A 72 -48.89 -21.90 -8.87
CA LEU A 72 -49.91 -22.95 -8.80
C LEU A 72 -49.49 -24.27 -9.44
N ILE A 73 -48.69 -24.22 -10.51
CA ILE A 73 -48.13 -25.41 -11.16
C ILE A 73 -46.97 -25.95 -10.34
N LEU A 74 -46.07 -25.06 -9.92
CA LEU A 74 -44.86 -25.44 -9.20
C LEU A 74 -45.18 -26.02 -7.80
N GLU A 75 -46.21 -25.52 -7.13
CA GLU A 75 -46.69 -26.04 -5.84
C GLU A 75 -47.19 -27.48 -5.97
N GLN A 76 -47.95 -27.79 -7.02
CA GLN A 76 -48.39 -29.16 -7.29
C GLN A 76 -47.23 -30.09 -7.63
N VAL A 77 -46.20 -29.60 -8.33
CA VAL A 77 -44.97 -30.36 -8.61
C VAL A 77 -44.20 -30.64 -7.32
N ILE A 78 -44.10 -29.66 -6.42
CA ILE A 78 -43.47 -29.80 -5.09
C ILE A 78 -44.21 -30.87 -4.28
N ALA A 79 -45.55 -30.79 -4.22
CA ALA A 79 -46.38 -31.75 -3.50
C ALA A 79 -46.28 -33.17 -4.09
N ALA A 80 -46.32 -33.30 -5.42
CA ALA A 80 -46.29 -34.59 -6.10
C ALA A 80 -44.96 -35.34 -5.95
N LEU A 81 -43.84 -34.61 -5.81
CA LEU A 81 -42.50 -35.18 -5.70
C LEU A 81 -41.90 -35.09 -4.28
N GLY A 82 -42.63 -34.52 -3.31
CA GLY A 82 -42.14 -34.32 -1.95
C GLY A 82 -40.86 -33.47 -1.89
N LEU A 83 -40.78 -32.41 -2.71
CA LEU A 83 -39.55 -31.62 -2.83
C LEU A 83 -39.35 -30.71 -1.62
N PRO A 84 -38.10 -30.55 -1.12
CA PRO A 84 -37.80 -29.66 0.00
C PRO A 84 -37.65 -28.19 -0.43
N TYR A 85 -38.30 -27.77 -1.52
CA TYR A 85 -38.15 -26.43 -2.11
C TYR A 85 -39.38 -25.58 -1.86
N SER A 86 -39.19 -24.27 -1.68
CA SER A 86 -40.29 -23.32 -1.88
C SER A 86 -40.62 -23.17 -3.38
N THR A 87 -41.80 -22.64 -3.69
CA THR A 87 -42.21 -22.33 -5.06
C THR A 87 -41.20 -21.41 -5.77
N ASP A 88 -40.68 -20.39 -5.08
CA ASP A 88 -39.64 -19.48 -5.61
C ASP A 88 -38.31 -20.20 -5.88
N GLN A 89 -37.90 -21.09 -4.97
CA GLN A 89 -36.67 -21.88 -5.15
C GLN A 89 -36.79 -22.82 -6.35
N LEU A 90 -37.96 -23.45 -6.54
CA LEU A 90 -38.22 -24.28 -7.71
C LEU A 90 -38.31 -23.43 -8.99
N ALA A 91 -38.97 -22.27 -8.95
CA ALA A 91 -39.08 -21.37 -10.09
C ALA A 91 -37.70 -20.93 -10.60
N ALA A 92 -36.75 -20.65 -9.70
CA ALA A 92 -35.36 -20.30 -10.05
C ALA A 92 -34.58 -21.46 -10.71
N LYS A 93 -34.98 -22.71 -10.44
CA LYS A 93 -34.39 -23.92 -11.05
C LYS A 93 -34.99 -24.27 -12.41
N VAL A 94 -36.14 -23.70 -12.77
CA VAL A 94 -36.91 -24.02 -13.98
C VAL A 94 -36.75 -22.92 -15.03
N SER A 95 -36.43 -23.32 -16.25
CA SER A 95 -36.40 -22.46 -17.44
C SER A 95 -37.35 -23.02 -18.50
N ALA A 96 -38.42 -22.30 -18.82
CA ALA A 96 -39.31 -22.58 -19.94
C ALA A 96 -39.03 -21.57 -21.04
N LYS A 97 -38.70 -22.04 -22.24
CA LYS A 97 -38.45 -21.21 -23.43
C LYS A 97 -39.07 -21.84 -24.65
N SER A 98 -39.70 -21.02 -25.48
CA SER A 98 -40.14 -21.42 -26.82
C SER A 98 -38.93 -21.62 -27.72
N VAL A 99 -38.98 -22.65 -28.56
CA VAL A 99 -38.00 -22.86 -29.64
C VAL A 99 -38.39 -21.92 -30.79
N GLU A 100 -37.42 -21.18 -31.29
CA GLU A 100 -37.61 -20.09 -32.25
C GLU A 100 -38.44 -20.53 -33.47
N LEU A 101 -39.43 -19.71 -33.84
CA LEU A 101 -40.37 -19.96 -34.94
C LEU A 101 -41.10 -21.32 -34.88
N SER A 102 -41.34 -21.84 -33.67
CA SER A 102 -42.03 -23.12 -33.48
C SER A 102 -43.05 -23.09 -32.35
N GLN A 103 -43.95 -24.08 -32.35
CA GLN A 103 -44.90 -24.34 -31.26
C GLN A 103 -44.32 -25.28 -30.19
N VAL A 104 -42.99 -25.41 -30.13
CA VAL A 104 -42.29 -26.26 -29.18
C VAL A 104 -41.84 -25.43 -27.98
N ILE A 105 -42.15 -25.88 -26.77
CA ILE A 105 -41.63 -25.31 -25.53
C ILE A 105 -40.62 -26.29 -24.92
N ARG A 106 -39.42 -25.77 -24.67
CA ARG A 106 -38.33 -26.45 -23.97
C ARG A 106 -38.36 -26.09 -22.50
N ILE A 107 -38.56 -27.09 -21.65
CA ILE A 107 -38.56 -26.98 -20.20
C ILE A 107 -37.27 -27.61 -19.68
N THR A 108 -36.34 -26.76 -19.23
CA THR A 108 -35.06 -27.17 -18.64
C THR A 108 -35.09 -26.97 -17.14
N VAL A 109 -34.81 -28.02 -16.39
CA VAL A 109 -34.68 -28.00 -14.93
C VAL A 109 -33.24 -28.24 -14.53
N THR A 110 -32.75 -27.41 -13.61
CA THR A 110 -31.38 -27.49 -13.08
C THR A 110 -31.40 -27.97 -11.64
N ASP A 111 -30.83 -29.16 -11.36
CA ASP A 111 -30.79 -29.74 -10.01
C ASP A 111 -29.46 -30.43 -9.68
N GLY A 112 -29.20 -30.68 -8.39
CA GLY A 112 -28.00 -31.38 -7.93
C GLY A 112 -28.02 -32.88 -8.23
N ASP A 113 -29.21 -33.46 -8.39
CA ASP A 113 -29.40 -34.86 -8.76
C ASP A 113 -30.01 -35.00 -10.17
N ARG A 114 -29.42 -35.90 -10.99
CA ARG A 114 -29.86 -36.13 -12.38
C ARG A 114 -31.28 -36.68 -12.47
N LYS A 115 -31.66 -37.57 -11.55
CA LYS A 115 -32.99 -38.18 -11.53
C LYS A 115 -34.01 -37.15 -11.07
N GLN A 116 -33.70 -36.38 -10.04
CA GLN A 116 -34.57 -35.31 -9.54
C GLN A 116 -34.81 -34.25 -10.61
N ALA A 117 -33.78 -33.77 -11.30
CA ALA A 117 -33.94 -32.82 -12.42
C ALA A 117 -34.90 -33.36 -13.50
N ALA A 118 -34.73 -34.63 -13.90
CA ALA A 118 -35.58 -35.25 -14.92
C ALA A 118 -37.02 -35.48 -14.43
N SER A 119 -37.19 -35.92 -13.18
CA SER A 119 -38.51 -36.10 -12.56
C SER A 119 -39.27 -34.77 -12.49
N ILE A 120 -38.63 -33.71 -12.01
CA ILE A 120 -39.24 -32.37 -11.93
C ILE A 120 -39.67 -31.89 -13.32
N ALA A 121 -38.79 -31.98 -14.34
CA ALA A 121 -39.11 -31.55 -15.70
C ALA A 121 -40.34 -32.29 -16.27
N ASN A 122 -40.40 -33.61 -16.07
CA ASN A 122 -41.52 -34.43 -16.53
C ASN A 122 -42.82 -34.17 -15.75
N THR A 123 -42.72 -33.96 -14.42
CA THR A 123 -43.88 -33.67 -13.58
C THR A 123 -44.46 -32.30 -13.89
N ILE A 124 -43.63 -31.29 -14.20
CA ILE A 124 -44.11 -29.97 -14.68
C ILE A 124 -44.96 -30.16 -15.94
N VAL A 125 -44.50 -30.95 -16.91
CA VAL A 125 -45.28 -31.25 -18.12
C VAL A 125 -46.59 -31.95 -17.79
N SER A 126 -46.57 -32.93 -16.88
CA SER A 126 -47.75 -33.67 -16.47
C SER A 126 -48.79 -32.76 -15.80
N VAL A 127 -48.38 -31.94 -14.83
CA VAL A 127 -49.25 -31.01 -14.11
C VAL A 127 -49.80 -29.95 -15.06
N PHE A 128 -48.95 -29.38 -15.93
CA PHE A 128 -49.38 -28.42 -16.94
C PHE A 128 -50.41 -29.02 -17.90
N ARG A 129 -50.23 -30.26 -18.36
CA ARG A 129 -51.20 -30.96 -19.22
C ARG A 129 -52.56 -31.13 -18.53
N SER A 130 -52.57 -31.52 -17.25
CA SER A 130 -53.82 -31.66 -16.49
C SER A 130 -54.53 -30.31 -16.28
N GLN A 131 -53.80 -29.27 -15.86
CA GLN A 131 -54.39 -27.96 -15.59
C GLN A 131 -54.78 -27.17 -16.86
N SER A 132 -54.06 -27.36 -17.96
CA SER A 132 -54.35 -26.66 -19.23
C SER A 132 -55.66 -27.10 -19.89
N LEU A 133 -56.11 -28.34 -19.63
CA LEU A 133 -57.41 -28.86 -20.04
C LEU A 133 -58.56 -28.24 -19.22
N GLU A 134 -58.35 -28.01 -17.93
CA GLU A 134 -59.39 -27.51 -17.02
C GLU A 134 -59.51 -25.98 -17.02
N LEU A 135 -58.39 -25.25 -17.06
CA LEU A 135 -58.36 -23.79 -16.85
C LEU A 135 -58.23 -22.98 -18.14
N PHE A 136 -57.60 -23.54 -19.18
CA PHE A 136 -57.19 -22.78 -20.37
C PHE A 136 -57.77 -23.30 -21.70
N LYS A 137 -58.57 -24.38 -21.68
CA LYS A 137 -59.17 -25.01 -22.87
C LYS A 137 -58.16 -25.29 -24.00
N ILE A 138 -56.92 -25.64 -23.63
CA ILE A 138 -55.88 -26.01 -24.59
C ILE A 138 -56.02 -27.50 -24.85
N ASN A 139 -56.60 -27.85 -26.00
CA ASN A 139 -57.01 -29.23 -26.24
C ASN A 139 -55.84 -30.17 -26.60
N ASN A 140 -54.67 -29.65 -27.01
CA ASN A 140 -53.58 -30.49 -27.54
C ASN A 140 -52.19 -30.07 -27.04
N VAL A 141 -51.81 -30.53 -25.84
CA VAL A 141 -50.41 -30.53 -25.37
C VAL A 141 -49.82 -31.94 -25.58
N VAL A 142 -48.83 -32.06 -26.45
CA VAL A 142 -48.17 -33.33 -26.79
C VAL A 142 -46.73 -33.31 -26.28
N LEU A 143 -46.34 -34.34 -25.53
CA LEU A 143 -44.95 -34.53 -25.13
C LEU A 143 -44.13 -35.01 -26.34
N LEU A 144 -43.18 -34.20 -26.80
CA LEU A 144 -42.24 -34.59 -27.85
C LEU A 144 -41.07 -35.38 -27.29
N HIS A 145 -40.43 -34.86 -26.25
CA HIS A 145 -39.27 -35.46 -25.63
C HIS A 145 -39.40 -35.47 -24.12
N LYS A 146 -39.35 -36.69 -23.55
CA LYS A 146 -39.30 -36.89 -22.10
C LYS A 146 -37.90 -36.55 -21.58
N ALA A 147 -37.82 -35.84 -20.46
CA ALA A 147 -36.55 -35.65 -19.77
C ALA A 147 -36.01 -36.99 -19.27
N SER A 148 -34.76 -37.30 -19.61
CA SER A 148 -34.06 -38.52 -19.16
C SER A 148 -32.91 -38.16 -18.22
N ALA A 149 -32.81 -38.91 -17.12
CA ALA A 149 -31.72 -38.79 -16.16
C ALA A 149 -30.35 -39.18 -16.77
N GLU A 150 -30.35 -40.11 -17.73
CA GLU A 150 -29.14 -40.54 -18.43
C GLU A 150 -28.62 -39.49 -19.41
N LYS A 151 -29.54 -38.70 -19.99
CA LYS A 151 -29.21 -37.61 -20.92
C LYS A 151 -29.05 -36.25 -20.23
N ALA A 152 -29.09 -36.20 -18.89
CA ALA A 152 -28.93 -34.96 -18.14
C ALA A 152 -27.50 -34.41 -18.28
N VAL A 153 -27.38 -33.14 -18.68
CA VAL A 153 -26.09 -32.50 -18.98
C VAL A 153 -25.46 -31.94 -17.71
N TYR A 154 -24.20 -32.30 -17.44
CA TYR A 154 -23.43 -31.71 -16.33
C TYR A 154 -23.12 -30.24 -16.62
N VAL A 155 -23.52 -29.37 -15.70
CA VAL A 155 -23.18 -27.95 -15.71
C VAL A 155 -21.88 -27.79 -14.94
N ASN A 156 -20.79 -27.68 -15.67
CA ASN A 156 -19.48 -27.43 -15.07
C ASN A 156 -19.49 -26.04 -14.40
N PRO A 157 -19.25 -25.93 -13.09
CA PRO A 157 -18.88 -24.64 -12.53
C PRO A 157 -17.63 -24.18 -13.27
N ASN A 158 -17.58 -22.92 -13.72
CA ASN A 158 -16.37 -22.35 -14.32
C ASN A 158 -15.53 -21.71 -13.21
N PRO A 159 -14.71 -22.45 -12.42
CA PRO A 159 -13.96 -21.87 -11.31
C PRO A 159 -13.02 -20.78 -11.80
N LEU A 160 -12.46 -20.93 -13.01
CA LEU A 160 -11.58 -19.95 -13.65
C LEU A 160 -12.23 -18.55 -13.73
N PHE A 161 -13.51 -18.48 -14.07
CA PHE A 161 -14.23 -17.21 -14.16
C PHE A 161 -14.30 -16.51 -12.80
N TYR A 162 -14.64 -17.25 -11.74
CA TYR A 162 -14.70 -16.69 -10.38
C TYR A 162 -13.32 -16.35 -9.81
N VAL A 163 -12.30 -17.13 -10.13
CA VAL A 163 -10.89 -16.83 -9.79
C VAL A 163 -10.47 -15.52 -10.44
N LEU A 164 -10.74 -15.34 -11.73
CA LEU A 164 -10.37 -14.13 -12.46
C LEU A 164 -11.14 -12.91 -11.93
N LEU A 165 -12.43 -13.07 -11.63
CA LEU A 165 -13.25 -12.02 -11.04
C LEU A 165 -12.75 -11.62 -9.64
N ALA A 166 -12.40 -12.60 -8.80
CA ALA A 166 -11.84 -12.36 -7.47
C ALA A 166 -10.48 -11.68 -7.54
N PHE A 167 -9.64 -12.04 -8.51
CA PHE A 167 -8.33 -11.43 -8.71
C PHE A 167 -8.44 -9.96 -9.10
N VAL A 168 -9.26 -9.66 -10.11
CA VAL A 168 -9.46 -8.28 -10.58
C VAL A 168 -10.13 -7.43 -9.48
N GLY A 169 -11.20 -7.94 -8.86
CA GLY A 169 -11.86 -7.24 -7.76
C GLY A 169 -10.95 -7.01 -6.55
N GLY A 170 -10.17 -8.04 -6.17
CA GLY A 170 -9.20 -7.97 -5.08
C GLY A 170 -8.09 -6.96 -5.34
N LEU A 171 -7.55 -6.91 -6.56
CA LEU A 171 -6.56 -5.91 -6.96
C LEU A 171 -7.09 -4.49 -6.83
N ILE A 172 -8.32 -4.22 -7.29
CA ILE A 172 -8.93 -2.89 -7.20
C ILE A 172 -9.08 -2.48 -5.73
N ILE A 173 -9.67 -3.34 -4.90
CA ILE A 173 -9.91 -3.05 -3.47
C ILE A 173 -8.59 -2.81 -2.73
N LEU A 174 -7.60 -3.69 -2.93
CA LEU A 174 -6.31 -3.58 -2.25
C LEU A 174 -5.50 -2.38 -2.73
N LEU A 175 -5.60 -2.00 -4.01
CA LEU A 175 -4.99 -0.79 -4.54
C LEU A 175 -5.64 0.46 -3.93
N CYS A 176 -6.97 0.52 -3.86
CA CYS A 176 -7.69 1.61 -3.21
C CYS A 176 -7.32 1.75 -1.73
N LEU A 177 -7.28 0.63 -1.00
CA LEU A 177 -6.88 0.60 0.41
C LEU A 177 -5.43 1.08 0.59
N TRP A 178 -4.52 0.62 -0.27
CA TRP A 178 -3.12 1.06 -0.25
C TRP A 178 -2.99 2.56 -0.48
N LEU A 179 -3.71 3.11 -1.46
CA LEU A 179 -3.73 4.55 -1.74
C LEU A 179 -4.28 5.35 -0.55
N LEU A 180 -5.36 4.89 0.07
CA LEU A 180 -5.96 5.54 1.23
C LEU A 180 -4.97 5.57 2.41
N LEU A 181 -4.36 4.43 2.74
CA LEU A 181 -3.33 4.35 3.78
C LEU A 181 -2.10 5.19 3.46
N HIS A 182 -1.74 5.29 2.18
CA HIS A 182 -0.64 6.13 1.71
C HIS A 182 -0.95 7.61 1.89
N MET A 183 -2.17 8.07 1.57
CA MET A 183 -2.60 9.45 1.79
C MET A 183 -2.73 9.79 3.28
N MET A 184 -3.07 8.81 4.13
CA MET A 184 -3.08 9.00 5.59
C MET A 184 -1.67 9.07 6.20
N SER A 185 -0.63 8.63 5.47
CA SER A 185 0.76 8.78 5.90
C SER A 185 1.19 10.24 5.83
N ARG A 186 1.22 10.93 6.97
CA ARG A 186 1.71 12.31 7.09
C ARG A 186 3.24 12.44 7.04
N LYS A 187 3.96 11.41 6.60
CA LYS A 187 5.44 11.43 6.55
C LYS A 187 5.91 12.18 5.32
N LEU A 188 7.05 12.85 5.43
CA LEU A 188 7.75 13.48 4.30
C LEU A 188 8.43 12.38 3.46
N GLN A 189 7.96 12.22 2.23
CA GLN A 189 8.38 11.14 1.33
C GLN A 189 9.04 11.65 0.07
N THR A 190 8.83 12.91 -0.30
CA THR A 190 9.35 13.45 -1.55
C THR A 190 10.04 14.80 -1.33
N ALA A 191 11.04 15.08 -2.16
CA ALA A 191 11.75 16.36 -2.12
C ALA A 191 10.81 17.57 -2.29
N PRO A 192 9.79 17.55 -3.18
CA PRO A 192 8.81 18.63 -3.28
C PRO A 192 8.00 18.87 -2.00
N GLU A 193 7.65 17.83 -1.23
CA GLU A 193 6.96 18.01 0.06
C GLU A 193 7.83 18.74 1.08
N VAL A 194 9.13 18.44 1.12
CA VAL A 194 10.10 19.12 1.98
C VAL A 194 10.27 20.57 1.53
N GLN A 195 10.45 20.81 0.23
CA GLN A 195 10.57 22.16 -0.32
C GLN A 195 9.31 22.99 -0.09
N ALA A 196 8.11 22.40 -0.11
CA ALA A 196 6.86 23.11 0.18
C ALA A 196 6.83 23.65 1.63
N ILE A 197 7.44 22.93 2.58
CA ILE A 197 7.57 23.41 3.97
C ILE A 197 8.67 24.46 4.09
N PHE A 198 9.81 24.26 3.41
CA PHE A 198 11.01 25.11 3.53
C PHE A 198 11.34 25.86 2.22
N ALA A 199 10.34 26.54 1.65
CA ALA A 199 10.42 27.10 0.29
C ALA A 199 11.62 28.03 0.03
N GLU A 200 12.04 28.79 1.04
CA GLU A 200 13.12 29.79 0.95
C GLU A 200 14.52 29.20 1.13
N VAL A 201 14.64 27.93 1.54
CA VAL A 201 15.91 27.31 1.87
C VAL A 201 16.42 26.48 0.69
N PRO A 202 17.67 26.64 0.25
CA PRO A 202 18.23 25.82 -0.82
C PRO A 202 18.33 24.37 -0.36
N MET A 203 17.82 23.46 -1.18
CA MET A 203 17.79 22.03 -0.90
C MET A 203 18.61 21.25 -1.92
N GLU A 204 19.38 20.28 -1.43
CA GLU A 204 19.99 19.24 -2.24
C GLU A 204 19.39 17.87 -1.92
N THR A 205 19.35 17.00 -2.91
CA THR A 205 18.92 15.61 -2.75
C THR A 205 20.12 14.68 -2.84
N THR A 206 20.15 13.64 -2.01
CA THR A 206 21.16 12.59 -2.07
C THR A 206 20.47 11.23 -2.00
N LYS A 207 20.89 10.31 -2.86
CA LYS A 207 20.30 8.96 -2.91
C LYS A 207 21.11 8.00 -2.06
N LEU A 208 20.49 7.45 -1.03
CA LEU A 208 21.04 6.36 -0.24
C LEU A 208 20.73 5.02 -0.91
N ALA A 209 21.78 4.30 -1.32
CA ALA A 209 21.62 2.96 -1.88
C ALA A 209 20.93 2.01 -0.88
N SER A 210 19.87 1.32 -1.31
CA SER A 210 19.31 0.23 -0.53
C SER A 210 20.29 -0.95 -0.45
N ARG A 211 20.14 -1.84 0.55
CA ARG A 211 21.00 -3.03 0.69
C ARG A 211 21.06 -3.88 -0.58
N ALA A 212 19.91 -4.06 -1.25
CA ALA A 212 19.83 -4.81 -2.49
C ALA A 212 20.58 -4.11 -3.63
N GLU A 213 20.40 -2.79 -3.80
CA GLU A 213 21.10 -2.02 -4.82
C GLU A 213 22.62 -1.98 -4.59
N ALA A 214 23.04 -1.86 -3.32
CA ALA A 214 24.46 -1.84 -2.95
C ALA A 214 25.17 -3.18 -3.21
N ALA A 215 24.42 -4.29 -3.25
CA ALA A 215 24.93 -5.63 -3.53
C ALA A 215 25.15 -5.89 -5.04
N ILE A 216 24.53 -5.09 -5.93
CA ILE A 216 24.72 -5.21 -7.37
C ILE A 216 26.10 -4.60 -7.73
N PRO A 217 27.09 -5.35 -8.24
CA PRO A 217 28.47 -4.87 -8.34
C PRO A 217 28.64 -3.58 -9.13
N PHE A 218 28.10 -3.53 -10.35
CA PHE A 218 28.19 -2.35 -11.21
C PHE A 218 27.36 -1.19 -10.67
N TYR A 219 26.08 -1.44 -10.38
CA TYR A 219 25.14 -0.40 -9.97
C TYR A 219 25.42 0.14 -8.56
N GLY A 220 25.77 -0.72 -7.60
CA GLY A 220 26.21 -0.34 -6.26
C GLY A 220 27.53 0.42 -6.27
N GLY A 221 28.48 0.04 -7.13
CA GLY A 221 29.71 0.80 -7.38
C GLY A 221 29.43 2.19 -7.93
N TRP A 222 28.53 2.29 -8.91
CA TRP A 222 28.09 3.57 -9.47
C TRP A 222 27.42 4.47 -8.42
N LEU A 223 26.54 3.93 -7.57
CA LEU A 223 25.91 4.68 -6.48
C LEU A 223 26.93 5.21 -5.46
N LYS A 224 27.95 4.42 -5.12
CA LYS A 224 29.04 4.87 -4.23
C LYS A 224 29.84 6.01 -4.85
N ARG A 225 30.19 5.92 -6.13
CA ARG A 225 30.88 7.01 -6.86
C ARG A 225 30.03 8.27 -6.89
N ARG A 226 28.74 8.14 -7.20
CA ARG A 226 27.79 9.26 -7.19
C ARG A 226 27.72 9.93 -5.82
N ALA A 227 27.56 9.16 -4.74
CA ALA A 227 27.54 9.71 -3.38
C ALA A 227 28.86 10.42 -3.02
N ALA A 228 30.00 9.88 -3.48
CA ALA A 228 31.31 10.53 -3.29
C ALA A 228 31.44 11.84 -4.07
N GLU A 229 30.92 11.91 -5.29
CA GLU A 229 30.86 13.16 -6.08
C GLU A 229 29.90 14.18 -5.47
N GLU A 230 28.74 13.74 -4.96
CA GLU A 230 27.81 14.61 -4.22
C GLU A 230 28.49 15.19 -2.96
N ALA A 231 29.24 14.38 -2.21
CA ALA A 231 30.01 14.84 -1.06
C ALA A 231 31.13 15.82 -1.43
N LYS A 232 31.82 15.61 -2.56
CA LYS A 232 32.82 16.56 -3.08
C LYS A 232 32.17 17.89 -3.48
N SER A 233 31.07 17.84 -4.25
CA SER A 233 30.32 19.03 -4.66
C SER A 233 29.82 19.82 -3.45
N ARG A 234 29.33 19.13 -2.42
CA ARG A 234 28.97 19.74 -1.14
C ARG A 234 30.16 20.44 -0.48
N ALA A 235 31.29 19.74 -0.34
CA ALA A 235 32.50 20.32 0.26
C ALA A 235 32.98 21.59 -0.49
N MET A 236 32.94 21.59 -1.82
CA MET A 236 33.27 22.77 -2.63
C MET A 236 32.33 23.96 -2.33
N ARG A 237 31.02 23.72 -2.20
CA ARG A 237 30.06 24.78 -1.84
C ARG A 237 30.33 25.34 -0.45
N TYR A 238 30.59 24.46 0.52
CA TYR A 238 30.93 24.90 1.88
C TYR A 238 32.21 25.71 1.90
N ARG A 239 33.26 25.28 1.19
CA ARG A 239 34.52 26.02 1.09
C ARG A 239 34.31 27.43 0.53
N HIS A 240 33.55 27.55 -0.56
CA HIS A 240 33.22 28.86 -1.16
C HIS A 240 32.48 29.78 -0.18
N VAL A 241 31.56 29.23 0.61
CA VAL A 241 30.87 29.97 1.67
C VAL A 241 31.86 30.40 2.76
N MET A 242 32.71 29.48 3.24
CA MET A 242 33.71 29.75 4.28
C MET A 242 34.67 30.87 3.86
N GLU A 243 35.18 30.83 2.63
CA GLU A 243 36.10 31.84 2.08
C GLU A 243 35.46 33.22 1.97
N ARG A 244 34.19 33.30 1.55
CA ARG A 244 33.50 34.59 1.38
C ARG A 244 32.96 35.20 2.65
N SER A 245 32.44 34.37 3.55
CA SER A 245 31.68 34.82 4.72
C SER A 245 32.45 34.68 6.03
N GLY A 246 33.61 34.01 6.04
CA GLY A 246 34.36 33.72 7.25
C GLY A 246 33.70 32.71 8.19
N LYS A 247 32.54 32.17 7.83
CA LYS A 247 31.79 31.17 8.60
C LYS A 247 32.61 29.89 8.69
N ARG A 248 32.99 29.46 9.90
CA ARG A 248 33.89 28.30 10.12
C ARG A 248 33.22 27.16 10.89
N THR A 249 32.05 27.42 11.45
CA THR A 249 31.29 26.44 12.20
C THR A 249 30.03 26.02 11.45
N LEU A 250 29.85 24.70 11.30
CA LEU A 250 28.73 24.08 10.60
C LEU A 250 27.94 23.15 11.52
N ALA A 251 26.61 23.14 11.42
CA ALA A 251 25.76 22.25 12.21
C ALA A 251 24.86 21.40 11.31
N PHE A 252 24.90 20.09 11.49
CA PHE A 252 24.05 19.11 10.80
C PHE A 252 23.07 18.49 11.79
N GLY A 253 21.83 18.95 11.74
CA GLY A 253 20.74 18.46 12.58
C GLY A 253 19.71 17.65 11.81
N THR A 254 18.77 17.04 12.53
CA THR A 254 17.63 16.32 11.94
C THR A 254 16.38 16.52 12.79
N LEU A 255 15.23 16.19 12.21
CA LEU A 255 13.96 16.07 12.93
C LEU A 255 13.61 14.62 13.27
N ASP A 256 14.36 13.64 12.74
CA ASP A 256 14.11 12.23 13.02
C ASP A 256 14.84 11.71 14.25
N ARG A 257 14.15 10.90 15.07
CA ARG A 257 14.71 10.31 16.29
C ARG A 257 15.91 9.37 16.06
N LYS A 258 16.03 8.79 14.86
CA LYS A 258 17.07 7.78 14.56
C LYS A 258 18.40 8.39 14.10
N GLY A 259 18.47 9.70 13.89
CA GLY A 259 19.64 10.36 13.33
C GLY A 259 19.80 10.08 11.83
N ALA A 260 19.72 11.12 11.01
CA ALA A 260 20.01 11.06 9.58
C ALA A 260 21.29 11.83 9.20
N SER A 261 21.75 12.76 10.05
CA SER A 261 22.83 13.70 9.78
C SER A 261 24.23 13.08 9.76
N GLY A 262 24.49 12.06 10.59
CA GLY A 262 25.86 11.60 10.87
C GLY A 262 26.68 11.16 9.66
N ASN A 263 26.11 10.44 8.69
CA ASN A 263 26.86 10.06 7.48
C ASN A 263 27.19 11.26 6.59
N ILE A 264 26.28 12.25 6.51
CA ILE A 264 26.45 13.44 5.68
C ILE A 264 27.52 14.35 6.28
N SER A 265 27.45 14.62 7.58
CA SER A 265 28.45 15.43 8.29
C SER A 265 29.83 14.76 8.28
N LYS A 266 29.90 13.44 8.48
CA LYS A 266 31.15 12.68 8.38
C LYS A 266 31.81 12.80 7.00
N GLN A 267 31.05 12.57 5.93
CA GLN A 267 31.58 12.64 4.57
C GLN A 267 32.09 14.05 4.25
N LEU A 268 31.37 15.08 4.69
CA LEU A 268 31.82 16.46 4.54
C LEU A 268 33.13 16.71 5.31
N ALA A 269 33.20 16.29 6.58
CA ALA A 269 34.40 16.44 7.41
C ALA A 269 35.63 15.80 6.74
N GLN A 270 35.47 14.58 6.23
CA GLN A 270 36.54 13.88 5.51
C GLN A 270 36.99 14.58 4.23
N LYS A 271 36.10 15.32 3.55
CA LYS A 271 36.43 16.06 2.33
C LYS A 271 37.10 17.40 2.62
N LEU A 272 36.73 18.06 3.70
CA LEU A 272 37.36 19.31 4.12
C LEU A 272 38.73 19.07 4.80
N ALA A 273 38.89 17.93 5.48
CA ALA A 273 40.13 17.53 6.14
C ALA A 273 41.29 17.16 5.20
N VAL A 274 41.14 17.40 3.89
CA VAL A 274 42.23 17.26 2.90
C VAL A 274 43.13 18.50 2.90
N GLU A 275 42.56 19.66 3.23
CA GLU A 275 43.23 20.96 3.14
C GLU A 275 43.15 21.77 4.44
N SER A 276 42.20 21.46 5.31
CA SER A 276 41.95 22.19 6.55
C SER A 276 42.01 21.28 7.76
N LYS A 277 42.42 21.82 8.91
CA LYS A 277 42.31 21.12 10.19
C LYS A 277 40.85 21.12 10.65
N VAL A 278 40.19 19.97 10.64
CA VAL A 278 38.75 19.81 10.90
C VAL A 278 38.48 19.10 12.22
N ALA A 279 37.59 19.66 13.04
CA ALA A 279 36.95 18.96 14.14
C ALA A 279 35.56 18.48 13.71
N TRP A 280 35.33 17.16 13.69
CA TRP A 280 34.00 16.58 13.54
C TRP A 280 33.46 16.23 14.92
N VAL A 281 32.58 17.10 15.42
CA VAL A 281 32.06 17.07 16.79
C VAL A 281 30.69 16.42 16.80
N ARG A 282 30.51 15.36 17.57
CA ARG A 282 29.21 14.70 17.75
C ARG A 282 28.65 15.00 19.12
N PHE A 283 27.46 15.58 19.15
CA PHE A 283 26.75 15.82 20.40
C PHE A 283 25.91 14.60 20.80
N ASN A 284 26.26 14.00 21.94
CA ASN A 284 25.51 12.91 22.55
C ASN A 284 24.79 13.41 23.82
N PRO A 285 23.48 13.70 23.75
CA PRO A 285 22.73 14.21 24.90
C PRO A 285 22.54 13.16 26.00
N ASN A 286 22.74 11.88 25.69
CA ASN A 286 22.61 10.78 26.66
C ASN A 286 23.96 10.32 27.21
N GLY A 287 25.04 11.09 26.99
CA GLY A 287 26.35 10.76 27.53
C GLY A 287 26.32 10.73 29.06
N LYS A 288 26.95 9.70 29.64
CA LYS A 288 27.10 9.56 31.10
C LYS A 288 28.57 9.69 31.48
N LEU A 289 28.85 10.36 32.59
CA LEU A 289 30.17 10.39 33.20
C LEU A 289 30.63 8.98 33.61
N PRO A 290 31.94 8.72 33.67
CA PRO A 290 32.48 7.55 34.35
C PRO A 290 31.98 7.46 35.78
N SER A 291 31.45 6.29 36.15
CA SER A 291 31.24 5.94 37.55
C SER A 291 32.60 5.56 38.14
N THR A 292 33.12 6.36 39.07
CA THR A 292 34.34 6.04 39.83
C THR A 292 34.18 4.79 40.72
N ALA A 293 32.96 4.35 41.00
CA ALA A 293 32.66 3.30 41.97
C ALA A 293 32.41 1.89 41.39
N SER A 294 32.29 1.70 40.06
CA SER A 294 31.81 0.42 39.51
C SER A 294 32.67 -0.22 38.42
N GLY A 295 33.84 0.33 38.09
CA GLY A 295 34.72 -0.24 37.05
C GLY A 295 34.09 -0.32 35.64
N LYS A 296 32.86 0.18 35.46
CA LYS A 296 32.20 0.31 34.16
C LYS A 296 32.75 1.55 33.47
N LYS A 297 33.39 1.37 32.33
CA LYS A 297 33.85 2.45 31.44
C LYS A 297 32.65 3.35 31.10
N GLY A 298 32.59 4.54 31.72
CA GLY A 298 31.69 5.61 31.27
C GLY A 298 32.19 6.25 29.98
N TYR A 299 31.41 7.17 29.45
CA TYR A 299 31.55 7.69 28.08
C TYR A 299 32.50 8.89 27.97
N ALA A 300 32.61 9.70 29.03
CA ALA A 300 33.45 10.88 29.09
C ALA A 300 34.83 10.56 29.68
N GLU A 301 35.91 10.96 29.02
CA GLU A 301 37.29 10.72 29.52
C GLU A 301 37.88 11.95 30.21
N TRP A 302 37.39 13.15 29.89
CA TRP A 302 37.92 14.44 30.38
C TRP A 302 36.88 15.55 30.29
N SER A 303 37.07 16.62 31.08
CA SER A 303 36.33 17.88 30.97
C SER A 303 36.90 18.68 29.80
N ILE A 304 36.06 19.03 28.82
CA ILE A 304 36.48 19.83 27.66
C ILE A 304 36.37 21.32 27.99
N SER A 305 35.20 21.71 28.51
CA SER A 305 34.90 23.03 29.04
C SER A 305 33.95 22.88 30.24
N PRO A 306 33.72 23.93 31.05
CA PRO A 306 32.76 23.89 32.15
C PRO A 306 31.39 23.36 31.68
N GLY A 307 30.94 22.23 32.22
CA GLY A 307 29.64 21.61 31.87
C GLY A 307 29.66 20.68 30.64
N PHE A 308 30.75 20.65 29.86
CA PHE A 308 30.92 19.75 28.73
C PHE A 308 32.06 18.76 28.93
N TYR A 309 31.76 17.50 28.66
CA TYR A 309 32.71 16.41 28.77
C TYR A 309 32.76 15.65 27.45
N GLY A 310 33.89 14.99 27.18
CA GLY A 310 33.96 14.21 25.97
C GLY A 310 35.21 13.39 25.78
N LYS A 311 35.42 13.01 24.53
CA LYS A 311 36.51 12.15 24.06
C LYS A 311 36.97 12.60 22.68
N ILE A 312 38.27 12.84 22.51
CA ILE A 312 38.89 13.04 21.20
C ILE A 312 39.39 11.70 20.68
N LYS A 313 39.09 11.41 19.42
CA LYS A 313 39.69 10.33 18.65
C LYS A 313 40.25 10.93 17.37
N THR A 314 41.56 10.97 17.26
CA THR A 314 42.22 11.41 16.03
C THR A 314 41.93 10.42 14.91
N ALA A 315 41.37 10.93 13.81
CA ALA A 315 40.85 10.17 12.68
C ALA A 315 41.60 10.53 11.37
N GLY A 316 42.91 10.75 11.47
CA GLY A 316 43.80 11.13 10.36
C GLY A 316 44.77 12.24 10.79
N GLN A 317 45.57 12.77 9.84
CA GLN A 317 46.50 13.87 10.15
C GLN A 317 45.79 15.22 10.39
N GLN A 318 44.63 15.47 9.77
CA GLN A 318 43.92 16.76 9.83
C GLN A 318 42.44 16.64 10.25
N LEU A 319 42.00 15.46 10.69
CA LEU A 319 40.61 15.22 11.13
C LEU A 319 40.59 14.65 12.54
N ASP A 320 40.02 15.40 13.48
CA ASP A 320 39.72 14.91 14.81
C ASP A 320 38.22 14.65 14.96
N TYR A 321 37.88 13.47 15.45
CA TYR A 321 36.52 13.16 15.87
C TYR A 321 36.38 13.44 17.36
N ILE A 322 35.46 14.32 17.73
CA ILE A 322 35.25 14.72 19.12
C ILE A 322 33.83 14.34 19.49
N GLU A 323 33.67 13.55 20.53
CA GLU A 323 32.35 13.21 21.02
C GLU A 323 32.10 13.92 22.34
N VAL A 324 30.98 14.63 22.42
CA VAL A 324 30.71 15.61 23.48
C VAL A 324 29.35 15.32 24.11
N CYS A 325 29.27 15.42 25.44
CA CYS A 325 28.02 15.39 26.19
C CYS A 325 27.98 16.51 27.22
N VAL A 326 26.77 16.96 27.56
CA VAL A 326 26.53 17.93 28.64
C VAL A 326 26.16 17.15 29.89
N VAL A 327 26.75 17.56 31.02
CA VAL A 327 26.37 17.04 32.33
C VAL A 327 26.04 18.24 33.20
N GLY A 328 24.77 18.34 33.62
CA GLY A 328 24.27 19.52 34.31
C GLY A 328 25.11 19.91 35.53
N GLY A 329 25.46 21.20 35.62
CA GLY A 329 26.17 21.79 36.74
C GLY A 329 26.60 23.25 36.49
N GLY A 330 26.19 24.16 37.39
CA GLY A 330 26.78 25.49 37.58
C GLY A 330 26.40 26.59 36.58
N LEU A 331 26.89 26.53 35.35
CA LEU A 331 26.73 27.57 34.32
C LEU A 331 25.49 27.35 33.45
N SER A 332 25.03 28.41 32.78
CA SER A 332 24.00 28.26 31.75
C SER A 332 24.55 27.42 30.59
N MET A 333 23.77 26.45 30.11
CA MET A 333 24.13 25.59 28.96
C MET A 333 24.67 26.38 27.77
N LYS A 334 24.09 27.56 27.52
CA LYS A 334 24.51 28.45 26.44
C LYS A 334 25.92 28.99 26.66
N THR A 335 26.23 29.50 27.85
CA THR A 335 27.57 30.02 28.19
C THR A 335 28.63 28.93 28.07
N SER A 336 28.36 27.74 28.61
CA SER A 336 29.24 26.57 28.50
C SER A 336 29.49 26.18 27.04
N ALA A 337 28.47 26.30 26.18
CA ALA A 337 28.57 25.98 24.77
C ALA A 337 29.35 27.06 24.00
N GLU A 338 29.20 28.34 24.35
CA GLU A 338 29.98 29.45 23.79
C GLU A 338 31.48 29.29 24.09
N GLU A 339 31.85 28.95 25.32
CA GLU A 339 33.25 28.68 25.70
C GLU A 339 33.84 27.49 24.92
N LEU A 340 33.08 26.39 24.82
CA LEU A 340 33.49 25.23 24.03
C LEU A 340 33.68 25.59 22.55
N MET A 341 32.76 26.37 21.99
CA MET A 341 32.82 26.81 20.60
C MET A 341 34.04 27.69 20.34
N ALA A 342 34.38 28.59 21.27
CA ALA A 342 35.58 29.42 21.18
C ALA A 342 36.86 28.57 21.18
N GLN A 343 36.99 27.63 22.12
CA GLN A 343 38.16 26.73 22.19
C GLN A 343 38.34 25.89 20.92
N LEU A 344 37.23 25.38 20.36
CA LEU A 344 37.26 24.62 19.12
C LEU A 344 37.65 25.50 17.92
N ARG A 345 37.17 26.74 17.87
CA ARG A 345 37.51 27.70 16.79
C ARG A 345 38.99 28.13 16.83
N ASP A 346 39.60 28.18 18.02
CA ASP A 346 41.02 28.48 18.14
C ASP A 346 41.92 27.31 17.72
N SER A 347 41.44 26.08 17.93
CA SER A 347 42.23 24.86 17.69
C SER A 347 42.05 24.27 16.28
N TYR A 348 40.96 24.60 15.59
CA TYR A 348 40.55 24.02 14.31
C TYR A 348 40.10 25.10 13.33
N GLU A 349 40.45 24.93 12.05
CA GLU A 349 40.03 25.84 10.99
C GLU A 349 38.52 25.70 10.69
N VAL A 350 38.01 24.47 10.80
CA VAL A 350 36.60 24.15 10.55
C VAL A 350 36.07 23.25 11.65
N VAL A 351 34.90 23.59 12.19
CA VAL A 351 34.21 22.77 13.20
C VAL A 351 32.86 22.34 12.65
N ILE A 352 32.62 21.02 12.61
CA ILE A 352 31.37 20.44 12.09
C ILE A 352 30.66 19.69 13.21
N TRP A 353 29.49 20.19 13.61
CA TRP A 353 28.64 19.58 14.61
C TRP A 353 27.64 18.59 13.98
N GLU A 354 27.70 17.32 14.40
CA GLU A 354 26.61 16.37 14.28
C GLU A 354 25.69 16.53 15.50
N LEU A 355 24.50 17.07 15.25
CA LEU A 355 23.48 17.28 16.27
C LEU A 355 22.40 16.18 16.21
N PRO A 356 21.86 15.77 17.36
CA PRO A 356 20.75 14.83 17.44
C PRO A 356 19.45 15.50 16.96
N SER A 357 18.31 14.83 17.18
CA SER A 357 17.01 15.36 16.76
C SER A 357 16.62 16.62 17.54
N TYR A 358 16.33 17.71 16.84
CA TYR A 358 15.86 18.96 17.46
C TYR A 358 14.51 18.83 18.16
N VAL A 359 13.68 17.89 17.70
CA VAL A 359 12.37 17.61 18.29
C VAL A 359 12.51 16.99 19.69
N HIS A 360 13.63 16.33 19.96
CA HIS A 360 13.82 15.52 21.17
C HIS A 360 14.93 16.03 22.10
N CYS A 361 15.67 17.07 21.70
CA CYS A 361 16.83 17.56 22.42
C CYS A 361 16.94 19.08 22.26
N SER A 362 16.59 19.81 23.32
CA SER A 362 16.67 21.27 23.36
C SER A 362 18.12 21.77 23.34
N GLU A 363 19.05 21.02 23.93
CA GLU A 363 20.48 21.33 23.94
C GLU A 363 21.06 21.37 22.52
N ALA A 364 20.56 20.52 21.63
CA ALA A 364 20.94 20.54 20.23
C ALA A 364 20.51 21.85 19.54
N GLN A 365 19.35 22.40 19.90
CA GLN A 365 18.90 23.70 19.40
C GLN A 365 19.81 24.81 19.92
N THR A 366 20.18 24.79 21.22
CA THR A 366 21.11 25.78 21.80
C THR A 366 22.47 25.75 21.12
N ILE A 367 23.02 24.57 20.81
CA ILE A 367 24.28 24.48 20.05
C ILE A 367 24.09 25.02 18.63
N ALA A 368 22.96 24.74 17.98
CA ALA A 368 22.68 25.24 16.64
C ALA A 368 22.59 26.78 16.55
N GLU A 369 22.13 27.44 17.62
CA GLU A 369 22.10 28.92 17.73
C GLU A 369 23.48 29.57 17.72
N LEU A 370 24.53 28.83 18.14
CA LEU A 370 25.90 29.34 18.24
C LEU A 370 26.73 29.08 16.97
N VAL A 371 26.13 28.44 15.97
CA VAL A 371 26.83 27.97 14.77
C VAL A 371 26.54 28.86 13.58
N ASP A 372 27.57 29.13 12.77
CA ASP A 372 27.47 30.11 11.69
C ASP A 372 26.62 29.64 10.50
N TRP A 373 26.57 28.32 10.27
CA TRP A 373 25.82 27.71 9.17
C TRP A 373 25.10 26.45 9.59
N HIS A 374 23.78 26.44 9.41
CA HIS A 374 22.94 25.30 9.77
C HIS A 374 22.40 24.55 8.55
N THR A 375 22.62 23.23 8.55
CA THR A 375 22.07 22.27 7.58
C THR A 375 21.06 21.34 8.24
N LEU A 376 19.84 21.34 7.72
CA LEU A 376 18.82 20.39 8.14
C LEU A 376 18.85 19.14 7.25
N VAL A 377 19.05 17.98 7.87
CA VAL A 377 19.03 16.70 7.16
C VAL A 377 17.68 16.02 7.38
N ILE A 378 16.94 15.79 6.31
CA ILE A 378 15.64 15.09 6.33
C ILE A 378 15.79 13.81 5.54
N LYS A 379 15.45 12.68 6.15
CA LYS A 379 15.44 11.38 5.47
C LYS A 379 14.02 10.95 5.14
N GLU A 380 13.86 10.42 3.93
CA GLU A 380 12.61 9.90 3.42
C GLU A 380 11.93 8.98 4.45
N ASN A 381 10.62 9.17 4.63
CA ASN A 381 9.76 8.33 5.49
C ASN A 381 10.16 8.31 6.98
N ARG A 382 10.95 9.28 7.46
CA ARG A 382 11.36 9.39 8.87
C ARG A 382 10.77 10.55 9.65
N VAL A 383 10.35 11.62 8.98
CA VAL A 383 9.83 12.84 9.62
C VAL A 383 8.36 13.02 9.25
N LEU A 384 7.53 13.41 10.21
CA LEU A 384 6.13 13.77 9.98
C LEU A 384 6.04 15.23 9.54
N ALA A 385 5.26 15.52 8.49
CA ALA A 385 5.06 16.87 7.98
C ALA A 385 4.53 17.85 9.04
N PRO A 386 3.54 17.49 9.90
CA PRO A 386 3.12 18.37 11.00
C PRO A 386 4.26 18.70 11.98
N VAL A 387 5.13 17.74 12.28
CA VAL A 387 6.28 17.95 13.17
C VAL A 387 7.29 18.90 12.53
N ALA A 388 7.52 18.79 11.22
CA ALA A 388 8.40 19.71 10.50
C ALA A 388 7.83 21.13 10.43
N GLN A 389 6.51 21.27 10.23
CA GLN A 389 5.83 22.57 10.24
C GLN A 389 5.85 23.22 11.63
N GLU A 390 5.55 22.47 12.67
CA GLU A 390 5.59 22.94 14.06
C GLU A 390 7.01 23.32 14.49
N TRP A 391 8.02 22.53 14.09
CA TRP A 391 9.40 22.91 14.37
C TRP A 391 9.83 24.16 13.60
N LYS A 392 9.42 24.30 12.32
CA LYS A 392 9.68 25.52 11.54
C LYS A 392 9.06 26.76 12.18
N SER A 393 7.84 26.67 12.72
CA SER A 393 7.21 27.81 13.39
C SER A 393 7.92 28.18 14.70
N ARG A 394 8.42 27.19 15.44
CA ARG A 394 9.27 27.43 16.63
C ARG A 394 10.61 28.07 16.27
N LEU A 395 11.20 27.66 15.15
CA LEU A 395 12.47 28.23 14.67
C LEU A 395 12.36 29.74 14.42
N ALA A 396 11.21 30.23 13.97
CA ALA A 396 10.97 31.66 13.76
C ALA A 396 11.05 32.50 15.06
N ALA A 397 10.96 31.86 16.23
CA ALA A 397 11.16 32.50 17.53
C ALA A 397 12.62 32.40 18.04
N THR A 398 13.53 31.84 17.25
CA THR A 398 14.95 31.68 17.57
C THR A 398 15.82 32.38 16.54
N ASP A 399 17.08 32.66 16.88
CA ASP A 399 18.06 33.23 15.94
C ASP A 399 18.63 32.19 14.96
N VAL A 400 18.18 30.93 15.01
CA VAL A 400 18.65 29.88 14.12
C VAL A 400 18.10 30.10 12.71
N GLN A 401 18.99 30.37 11.76
CA GLN A 401 18.65 30.39 10.33
C GLN A 401 19.08 29.07 9.67
N ILE A 402 18.14 28.34 9.06
CA ILE A 402 18.47 27.17 8.24
C ILE A 402 19.04 27.68 6.92
N ASN A 403 20.31 27.37 6.65
CA ASN A 403 20.99 27.85 5.44
C ASN A 403 20.94 26.84 4.30
N SER A 404 20.75 25.55 4.59
CA SER A 404 20.62 24.51 3.58
C SER A 404 19.85 23.29 4.09
N ILE A 405 19.29 22.52 3.15
CA ILE A 405 18.61 21.24 3.43
C ILE A 405 19.25 20.12 2.63
N VAL A 406 19.46 18.97 3.26
CA VAL A 406 19.83 17.72 2.59
C VAL A 406 18.68 16.72 2.74
N PHE A 407 18.03 16.40 1.62
CA PHE A 407 17.02 15.35 1.58
C PHE A 407 17.62 14.02 1.15
N ILE A 408 17.49 12.99 2.00
CA ILE A 408 18.01 11.64 1.74
C ILE A 408 16.89 10.72 1.23
N GLU A 409 16.98 10.33 -0.04
CA GLU A 409 16.09 9.36 -0.72
C GLU A 409 16.58 7.92 -0.50
N VAL A 410 15.68 6.92 -0.35
CA VAL A 410 16.01 5.53 0.07
C VAL A 410 15.44 4.43 -0.84
#